data_AF-A0A0C9ZIR8-F1
#
_entry.id   AF-A0A0C9ZIR8-F1
#
_cell.length_a   1.000
_cell.length_b   1.000
_cell.length_c   1.000
_cell.angle_alpha   90.00
_cell.angle_beta   90.00
_cell.angle_gamma   90.00
#
_symmetry.space_group_name_H-M   'P 1'
#
loop_
_entity.id
_entity.type
_entity.pdbx_description
1 polymer ?
#
loop_
_entity_poly.entity_id
_entity_poly.type
_entity_poly.pdbx_seq_one_letter_code
_entity_poly.pdbx_strand_id
1 'polypeptide(L)' 'DLIIFVAQLQCKLLDIHALLDYIKFVHPLFRNPLSHPLSISRIWMGCFTKSMEVCEALYFAGVPVWLIRSE' A
#
# COMPACT_ATOMS: atom_id res chain seq x y z
N ASP A 1 -3.97 24.06 12.59
CA ASP A 1 -5.02 23.78 11.58
C ASP A 1 -4.49 23.49 10.18
N LEU A 2 -3.76 24.40 9.53
CA LEU A 2 -3.25 24.17 8.16
C LEU A 2 -2.38 22.92 8.01
N ILE A 3 -1.46 22.67 8.95
CA ILE A 3 -0.58 21.49 8.93
C ILE A 3 -1.38 20.19 9.00
N ILE A 4 -2.39 20.14 9.88
CA ILE A 4 -3.26 18.97 10.05
C ILE A 4 -4.07 18.73 8.76
N PHE A 5 -4.62 19.80 8.17
CA PHE A 5 -5.35 19.71 6.91
C PHE A 5 -4.47 19.20 5.77
N VAL A 6 -3.25 19.73 5.64
CA VAL A 6 -2.29 19.28 4.62
C VAL A 6 -1.92 17.81 4.82
N ALA A 7 -1.65 17.39 6.05
CA ALA A 7 -1.35 16.00 6.36
C ALA A 7 -2.52 15.06 6.01
N GLN A 8 -3.75 15.43 6.34
CA GLN A 8 -4.95 14.67 5.99
C GLN A 8 -5.16 14.58 4.48
N LEU A 9 -4.92 15.68 3.74
CA LEU A 9 -5.00 15.69 2.29
C LEU A 9 -3.94 14.78 1.66
N GLN A 10 -2.69 14.86 2.15
CA GLN A 10 -1.60 13.99 1.70
C GLN A 10 -1.92 12.52 1.94
N CYS A 11 -2.45 12.16 3.11
CA CYS A 11 -2.88 10.80 3.42
C CYS A 11 -3.96 10.32 2.44
N LYS A 12 -5.01 11.12 2.20
CA LYS A 12 -6.06 10.76 1.24
C LYS A 12 -5.55 10.59 -0.18
N LEU A 13 -4.60 11.42 -0.61
CA LEU A 13 -3.99 11.29 -1.94
C LEU A 13 -3.18 9.99 -2.03
N LEU A 14 -2.40 9.67 -0.99
CA LEU A 14 -1.66 8.41 -0.91
C LEU A 14 -2.59 7.19 -0.94
N ASP A 15 -3.72 7.23 -0.23
CA ASP A 15 -4.72 6.15 -0.26
C ASP A 15 -5.31 5.95 -1.66
N ILE A 16 -5.62 7.04 -2.37
CA ILE A 16 -6.10 6.98 -3.76
C ILE A 16 -5.02 6.39 -4.67
N HIS A 17 -3.77 6.83 -4.53
CA HIS A 17 -2.65 6.28 -5.29
C HIS A 17 -2.46 4.77 -5.04
N ALA A 18 -2.50 4.36 -3.76
CA ALA A 18 -2.41 2.97 -3.34
C ALA A 18 -3.54 2.10 -3.96
N LEU A 19 -4.77 2.62 -3.99
CA LEU A 19 -5.89 1.93 -4.62
C LEU A 19 -5.72 1.79 -6.14
N LEU A 20 -5.24 2.84 -6.81
CA LEU A 20 -4.98 2.80 -8.25
C LEU A 20 -3.87 1.80 -8.60
N ASP A 21 -2.80 1.75 -7.81
CA ASP A 21 -1.72 0.78 -7.99
C ASP A 21 -2.20 -0.65 -7.74
N TYR A 22 -3.04 -0.86 -6.72
CA TYR A 22 -3.67 -2.15 -6.49
C TYR A 22 -4.48 -2.60 -7.71
N ILE A 23 -5.37 -1.76 -8.24
CA ILE A 23 -6.22 -2.12 -9.37
C ILE A 23 -5.39 -2.38 -10.64
N LYS A 24 -4.40 -1.52 -10.91
CA LYS A 24 -3.62 -1.59 -12.16
C LYS A 24 -2.62 -2.74 -12.16
N PHE A 25 -1.99 -3.02 -11.02
CA PHE A 25 -0.85 -3.91 -10.99
C PHE A 25 -1.01 -5.10 -10.05
N VAL A 26 -1.66 -4.96 -8.89
CA VAL A 26 -1.81 -6.07 -7.94
C VAL A 26 -2.95 -7.00 -8.33
N HIS A 27 -4.14 -6.44 -8.59
CA HIS A 27 -5.35 -7.19 -8.90
C HIS A 27 -5.20 -8.15 -10.10
N PRO A 28 -4.52 -7.78 -11.21
CA PRO A 28 -4.27 -8.71 -12.31
C PRO A 28 -3.46 -9.95 -11.91
N LEU A 29 -2.56 -9.84 -10.93
CA LEU A 29 -1.71 -10.94 -10.46
C LEU A 29 -2.51 -12.02 -9.74
N PHE A 30 -3.62 -11.65 -9.08
CA PHE A 30 -4.51 -12.65 -8.47
C PHE A 30 -5.26 -13.47 -9.53
N ARG A 31 -5.53 -12.87 -10.70
CA ARG A 31 -6.17 -13.58 -11.83
C ARG A 31 -5.20 -14.41 -12.64
N ASN A 32 -3.95 -13.96 -12.79
CA ASN A 32 -2.90 -14.68 -13.49
C ASN A 32 -1.58 -14.53 -12.73
N PRO A 33 -1.28 -15.45 -11.79
CA PRO A 33 -0.11 -15.36 -10.96
C PRO A 33 1.16 -15.46 -11.82
N LEU A 34 2.11 -14.57 -11.54
CA LEU A 34 3.41 -14.65 -12.20
C LEU A 34 4.13 -15.94 -11.80
N SER A 35 4.81 -16.55 -12.75
CA SER A 35 5.69 -17.71 -12.52
C SER A 35 6.95 -17.36 -11.72
N HIS A 36 7.20 -16.08 -11.49
CA HIS A 36 8.38 -15.53 -10.81
C HIS A 36 7.99 -14.27 -10.02
N PRO A 37 8.72 -13.93 -8.94
CA PRO A 37 8.43 -12.74 -8.15
C PRO A 37 8.48 -11.47 -9.01
N LEU A 38 7.60 -10.49 -8.74
CA LEU A 38 7.74 -9.17 -9.37
C LEU A 38 9.12 -8.61 -9.07
N SER A 39 9.77 -8.05 -10.10
CA SER A 39 10.94 -7.21 -9.90
C SER A 39 10.57 -6.06 -8.97
N ILE A 40 11.46 -5.74 -8.03
CA ILE A 40 11.25 -4.67 -7.04
C ILE A 40 10.95 -3.36 -7.80
N SER A 41 9.69 -2.93 -7.76
CA SER A 41 9.25 -1.69 -8.38
C SER A 41 9.65 -0.52 -7.48
N ARG A 42 10.52 0.37 -7.97
CA ARG A 42 10.86 1.62 -7.28
C ARG A 42 9.70 2.63 -7.21
N ILE A 43 8.60 2.34 -7.91
CA ILE A 43 7.42 3.21 -8.02
C ILE A 43 6.45 2.90 -6.89
N TRP A 44 6.46 1.68 -6.36
CA TRP A 44 5.54 1.25 -5.31
C TRP A 44 6.12 1.67 -3.97
N MET A 45 5.59 2.74 -3.40
CA MET A 45 5.87 3.09 -2.02
C MET A 45 4.84 2.42 -1.12
N GLY A 46 5.28 1.39 -0.41
CA GLY A 46 4.55 0.80 0.69
C GLY A 46 5.09 -0.56 1.10
N CYS A 47 4.53 -1.11 2.17
CA CYS A 47 4.97 -2.37 2.75
C CYS A 47 3.87 -3.43 2.66
N PHE A 48 4.23 -4.64 2.26
CA PHE A 48 3.38 -5.82 2.48
C PHE A 48 3.82 -6.47 3.79
N THR A 49 2.90 -6.65 4.72
CA THR A 49 3.18 -7.29 6.01
C THR A 49 2.12 -8.32 6.34
N LYS A 50 2.49 -9.35 7.09
CA LYS A 50 1.55 -10.28 7.74
C LYS A 50 1.33 -9.94 9.22
N SER A 51 2.19 -9.07 9.79
CA SER A 51 2.07 -8.61 11.17
C SER A 51 1.15 -7.41 11.23
N MET A 52 0.16 -7.51 12.11
CA MET A 52 -0.78 -6.43 12.38
C MET A 52 -0.11 -5.25 13.09
N GLU A 53 0.87 -5.51 13.97
CA GLU A 53 1.61 -4.45 14.66
C GLU A 53 2.41 -3.59 13.68
N VAL A 54 3.07 -4.23 12.70
CA VAL A 54 3.80 -3.52 11.64
C VAL A 54 2.85 -2.74 10.74
N CYS A 55 1.66 -3.29 10.48
CA CYS A 55 0.63 -2.61 9.71
C CYS A 55 0.13 -1.33 10.40
N GLU A 56 -0.17 -1.40 11.70
CA GLU A 56 -0.59 -0.23 12.47
C GLU A 56 0.51 0.83 12.56
N ALA A 57 1.75 0.41 12.85
CA ALA A 57 2.88 1.35 12.98
C ALA A 57 3.11 2.14 11.68
N LEU A 58 3.05 1.47 10.53
CA LEU A 58 3.22 2.12 9.23
C LEU A 58 2.01 2.99 8.85
N TYR A 59 0.79 2.56 9.20
CA TYR A 59 -0.42 3.37 9.04
C TYR A 59 -0.34 4.68 9.82
N PHE A 60 0.06 4.64 11.10
CA PHE A 60 0.24 5.85 11.90
C PHE A 60 1.39 6.74 11.40
N ALA A 61 2.39 6.16 10.73
CA ALA A 61 3.47 6.91 10.10
C ALA A 61 3.10 7.49 8.72
N GLY A 62 1.88 7.26 8.22
CA GLY A 62 1.42 7.72 6.90
C GLY A 62 2.06 6.98 5.72
N VAL A 63 2.60 5.78 5.96
CA VAL A 63 3.19 4.91 4.93
C VAL A 63 2.11 3.95 4.42
N PRO A 64 1.88 3.86 3.10
CA PRO A 64 0.95 2.87 2.55
C PRO A 64 1.38 1.45 2.94
N VAL A 65 0.46 0.67 3.50
CA VAL A 65 0.75 -0.69 3.99
C VAL A 65 -0.43 -1.61 3.72
N TRP A 66 -0.14 -2.84 3.30
CA TRP A 66 -1.14 -3.86 3.01
C TRP A 66 -0.92 -5.09 3.89
N LEU A 67 -1.90 -5.39 4.74
CA LEU A 67 -1.92 -6.59 5.58
C LEU A 67 -2.32 -7.81 4.73
N ILE A 68 -1.36 -8.69 4.46
CA ILE A 68 -1.61 -9.95 3.76
C ILE A 68 -2.11 -10.99 4.78
N ARG A 69 -3.39 -11.38 4.67
CA ARG A 69 -3.93 -12.53 5.40
C ARG A 69 -3.79 -13.76 4.50
N SER A 70 -3.05 -14.77 4.95
CA SER A 70 -3.14 -16.10 4.33
C SER A 70 -4.45 -16.75 4.77
N GLU A 71 -5.16 -17.37 3.83
CA GLU A 71 -6.23 -18.33 4.12
C GLU A 71 -5.72 -19.49 4.97
#